data_AF-M3AQG8-F1
#
_entry.id   AF-M3AQG8-F1
#
_cell.length_a   1.000
_cell.length_b   1.000
_cell.length_c   1.000
_cell.angle_alpha   90.00
_cell.angle_beta   90.00
_cell.angle_gamma   90.00
#
_symmetry.space_group_name_H-M   'P 1'
#
loop_
_entity.id
_entity.type
_entity.pdbx_description
1 polymer ?
#
loop_
_entity_poly.entity_id
_entity_poly.type
_entity_poly.pdbx_seq_one_letter_code
_entity_poly.pdbx_strand_id
1 'polypeptide(L)'
;MALENAKLALLTNFTALRGREDLSDVTIHCGSYSHRAHHFVCCLHSPVLDKLCAEAKATAEAEAKAKAEAKAETIADANTAAEAEHSSPPEITLDVDMYGEDSVERMISFLYTCDYEEKFDYDEWEDPELRMCVHARMSFLAHHMAMDALKALAMEKFEVHGIIETHRNVGD
;
A
#
# COMPACT_ATOMS: atom_id res chain seq x y z
N MET A 1 -16.43 12.33 -23.81
CA MET A 1 -15.33 13.30 -23.59
C MET A 1 -15.32 13.86 -22.17
N ALA A 2 -16.38 14.52 -21.68
CA ALA A 2 -16.38 15.09 -20.31
C ALA A 2 -16.10 14.08 -19.19
N LEU A 3 -16.70 12.88 -19.26
CA LEU A 3 -16.47 11.81 -18.26
C LEU A 3 -15.02 11.32 -18.22
N GLU A 4 -14.40 11.09 -19.38
CA GLU A 4 -13.01 10.62 -19.45
C GLU A 4 -12.03 11.68 -18.92
N ASN A 5 -12.27 12.95 -19.23
CA ASN A 5 -11.48 14.04 -18.67
C ASN A 5 -11.63 14.13 -17.14
N ALA A 6 -12.84 13.88 -16.62
CA ALA A 6 -13.08 13.88 -15.17
C ALA A 6 -12.37 12.72 -14.48
N LYS A 7 -12.39 11.51 -15.07
CA LYS A 7 -11.64 10.34 -14.55
C LYS A 7 -10.14 10.63 -14.54
N LEU A 8 -9.61 11.17 -15.63
CA LEU A 8 -8.20 11.49 -15.74
C LEU A 8 -7.79 12.53 -14.68
N ALA A 9 -8.57 13.61 -14.53
CA ALA A 9 -8.31 14.62 -13.51
C ALA A 9 -8.37 14.05 -12.09
N LEU A 10 -9.32 13.14 -11.82
CA LEU A 10 -9.39 12.46 -10.53
C LEU A 10 -8.15 11.61 -10.27
N LEU A 11 -7.75 10.77 -11.23
CA LEU A 11 -6.54 9.94 -11.12
C LEU A 11 -5.29 10.79 -10.92
N THR A 12 -5.13 11.87 -11.68
CA THR A 12 -4.02 12.81 -11.49
C THR A 12 -3.94 13.36 -10.06
N ASN A 13 -5.09 13.67 -9.46
CA ASN A 13 -5.13 14.13 -8.07
C ASN A 13 -4.76 13.03 -7.06
N PHE A 14 -5.22 11.79 -7.25
CA PHE A 14 -4.80 10.66 -6.42
C PHE A 14 -3.30 10.39 -6.55
N THR A 15 -2.76 10.38 -7.77
CA THR A 15 -1.33 10.19 -8.00
C THR A 15 -0.51 11.29 -7.34
N ALA A 16 -0.98 12.55 -7.38
CA ALA A 16 -0.34 13.66 -6.67
C ALA A 16 -0.38 13.50 -5.15
N LEU A 17 -1.45 12.91 -4.58
CA LEU A 17 -1.53 12.62 -3.15
C LEU A 17 -0.45 11.63 -2.69
N ARG A 18 -0.02 10.69 -3.54
CA ARG A 18 1.04 9.73 -3.17
C ARG A 18 2.33 10.42 -2.69
N GLY A 19 2.67 11.58 -3.26
CA GLY A 19 3.85 12.36 -2.87
C GLY A 19 3.64 13.27 -1.66
N ARG A 20 2.43 13.31 -1.08
CA ARG A 20 2.05 14.20 0.03
C ARG A 20 2.07 13.47 1.36
N GLU A 21 3.27 13.21 1.84
CA GLU A 21 3.47 12.59 3.16
C GLU A 21 2.90 13.44 4.31
N ASP A 22 2.78 14.75 4.13
CA ASP A 22 2.22 15.66 5.13
C ASP A 22 0.73 15.41 5.42
N LEU A 23 0.02 14.82 4.47
CA LEU A 23 -1.39 14.43 4.60
C LEU A 23 -1.58 12.96 4.96
N SER A 24 -0.49 12.19 5.04
CA SER A 24 -0.55 10.76 5.31
C SER A 24 -0.78 10.49 6.80
N ASP A 25 -1.78 9.68 7.08
CA ASP A 25 -2.30 9.37 8.41
C ASP A 25 -2.14 7.89 8.80
N VAL A 26 -1.49 7.09 7.95
CA VAL A 26 -1.13 5.70 8.25
C VAL A 26 0.24 5.37 7.64
N THR A 27 1.01 4.50 8.31
CA THR A 27 2.27 3.97 7.75
C THR A 27 2.12 2.48 7.51
N ILE A 28 2.49 2.02 6.31
CA ILE A 28 2.48 0.60 5.94
C ILE A 28 3.93 0.10 5.90
N HIS A 29 4.21 -0.97 6.64
CA HIS A 29 5.51 -1.62 6.73
C HIS A 29 5.45 -3.02 6.12
N CYS A 30 6.48 -3.40 5.38
CA CYS A 30 6.71 -4.75 4.90
C CYS A 30 8.23 -4.99 4.89
N GLY A 31 8.76 -5.71 5.88
CA GLY A 31 10.20 -5.87 6.03
C GLY A 31 10.92 -4.53 6.24
N SER A 32 11.87 -4.22 5.35
CA SER A 32 12.59 -2.95 5.30
C SER A 32 11.85 -1.84 4.55
N TYR A 33 10.85 -2.20 3.74
CA TYR A 33 10.01 -1.25 3.03
C TYR A 33 9.00 -0.60 4.00
N SER A 34 8.93 0.73 3.95
CA SER A 34 7.97 1.53 4.70
C SER A 34 7.41 2.64 3.82
N HIS A 35 6.10 2.85 3.86
CA HIS A 35 5.43 3.87 3.09
C HIS A 35 4.34 4.57 3.90
N ARG A 36 4.38 5.91 3.94
CA ARG A 36 3.30 6.72 4.48
C ARG A 36 2.17 6.80 3.45
N ALA A 37 0.98 6.41 3.87
CA ALA A 37 -0.20 6.36 3.02
C ALA A 37 -1.37 7.11 3.64
N HIS A 38 -2.46 7.18 2.88
CA HIS A 38 -3.70 7.84 3.30
C HIS A 38 -4.75 6.77 3.57
N HIS A 39 -5.27 6.73 4.80
CA HIS A 39 -6.30 5.80 5.26
C HIS A 39 -7.49 5.80 4.29
N PHE A 40 -7.96 6.99 3.91
CA PHE A 40 -9.04 7.15 2.92
C PHE A 40 -8.78 6.39 1.61
N VAL A 41 -7.55 6.43 1.09
CA VAL A 41 -7.18 5.74 -0.15
C VAL A 41 -7.15 4.23 0.08
N CYS A 42 -6.58 3.78 1.19
CA CYS A 42 -6.58 2.36 1.56
C CYS A 42 -8.00 1.78 1.65
N CYS A 43 -8.92 2.48 2.31
CA CYS A 43 -10.32 2.04 2.47
C CYS A 43 -11.07 1.94 1.15
N LEU A 44 -10.79 2.86 0.22
CA LEU A 44 -11.46 2.91 -1.07
C LEU A 44 -11.21 1.63 -1.88
N HIS A 45 -10.02 1.05 -1.74
CA HIS A 45 -9.62 -0.11 -2.52
C HIS A 45 -9.70 -1.44 -1.78
N SER A 46 -9.65 -1.45 -0.45
CA SER A 46 -9.55 -2.69 0.33
C SER A 46 -10.31 -2.58 1.67
N PRO A 47 -11.33 -3.42 1.89
CA PRO A 47 -11.95 -3.55 3.20
C PRO A 47 -11.02 -4.19 4.24
N VAL A 48 -10.03 -4.96 3.79
CA VAL A 48 -9.00 -5.56 4.66
C VAL A 48 -8.07 -4.47 5.19
N LEU A 49 -7.57 -3.58 4.32
CA LEU A 49 -6.76 -2.45 4.75
C LEU A 49 -7.54 -1.51 5.65
N ASP A 50 -8.83 -1.26 5.39
CA ASP A 50 -9.68 -0.45 6.28
C ASP A 50 -9.72 -1.04 7.70
N LYS A 51 -9.96 -2.35 7.79
CA LYS A 51 -9.94 -3.06 9.07
C LYS A 51 -8.58 -2.96 9.77
N LEU A 52 -7.48 -3.17 9.05
CA LEU A 52 -6.12 -3.05 9.59
C LEU A 52 -5.82 -1.63 10.06
N CYS A 53 -6.26 -0.60 9.34
CA CYS A 53 -6.13 0.80 9.76
C CYS A 53 -6.89 1.05 11.07
N ALA A 54 -8.11 0.52 11.20
CA ALA A 54 -8.91 0.67 12.41
C ALA A 54 -8.26 -0.03 13.62
N GLU A 55 -7.71 -1.23 13.43
CA GLU A 55 -6.98 -1.97 14.47
C GLU A 55 -5.69 -1.26 14.88
N ALA A 56 -4.93 -0.76 13.91
CA ALA A 56 -3.71 0.03 14.16
C ALA A 56 -4.00 1.31 14.94
N LYS A 57 -5.09 2.01 14.59
CA LYS A 57 -5.55 3.20 15.32
C LYS A 57 -5.94 2.88 16.76
N ALA A 58 -6.72 1.82 16.97
CA ALA A 58 -7.12 1.41 18.32
C ALA A 58 -5.91 1.05 19.19
N THR A 59 -4.90 0.41 18.60
CA THR A 59 -3.64 0.07 19.29
C THR A 59 -2.85 1.32 19.65
N ALA A 60 -2.68 2.26 18.71
CA ALA A 60 -1.99 3.53 18.95
C ALA A 60 -2.67 4.37 20.05
N GLU A 61 -4.01 4.43 20.05
CA GLU A 61 -4.78 5.12 21.10
C GLU A 61 -4.60 4.47 22.48
N ALA A 62 -4.59 3.14 22.55
CA ALA A 62 -4.35 2.40 23.79
C ALA A 62 -2.94 2.64 24.34
N GLU A 63 -1.92 2.64 23.47
CA GLU A 63 -0.54 2.93 23.84
C GLU A 63 -0.34 4.38 24.30
N ALA A 64 -0.96 5.34 23.59
CA ALA A 64 -0.92 6.74 23.98
C ALA A 64 -1.55 6.96 25.36
N LYS A 65 -2.69 6.30 25.62
CA LYS A 65 -3.34 6.33 26.94
C LYS A 65 -2.45 5.72 28.02
N ALA A 66 -1.86 4.56 27.78
CA ALA A 66 -0.96 3.91 28.74
C ALA A 66 0.29 4.76 29.04
N LYS A 67 0.89 5.40 28.02
CA LYS A 67 2.02 6.33 28.19
C LYS A 67 1.62 7.58 28.98
N ALA A 68 0.41 8.12 28.76
CA ALA A 68 -0.11 9.26 29.52
C ALA A 68 -0.34 8.91 31.00
N GLU A 69 -0.91 7.73 31.29
CA GLU A 69 -1.10 7.23 32.66
C GLU A 69 0.23 7.01 33.38
N ALA A 70 1.22 6.39 32.72
CA ALA A 70 2.56 6.21 33.29
C ALA A 70 3.29 7.54 33.57
N LYS A 71 3.13 8.55 32.68
CA LYS A 71 3.67 9.91 32.89
C LYS A 71 2.96 10.62 34.04
N ALA A 72 1.66 10.44 34.21
CA ALA A 72 0.91 11.05 35.33
C ALA A 72 1.41 10.56 36.70
N GLU A 73 1.82 9.28 36.81
CA GLU A 73 2.44 8.75 38.03
C GLU A 73 3.83 9.31 38.30
N THR A 74 4.58 9.73 37.26
CA THR A 74 5.94 10.29 37.41
C THR A 74 5.96 11.81 37.59
N ILE A 75 4.92 12.54 37.18
CA ILE A 75 4.85 14.02 37.21
C ILE A 75 4.30 14.56 38.54
N ALA A 76 3.90 13.71 39.49
CA ALA A 76 3.57 14.16 40.85
C ALA A 76 4.71 14.93 41.57
N ASP A 77 5.95 14.87 41.05
CA ASP A 77 7.13 15.55 41.62
C ASP A 77 7.74 16.69 40.75
N ALA A 78 7.19 17.04 39.58
CA ALA A 78 7.81 18.10 38.74
C ALA A 78 6.81 18.93 37.91
N ASN A 79 6.62 20.19 38.31
CA ASN A 79 5.99 21.24 37.50
C ASN A 79 6.82 21.51 36.23
N THR A 80 6.45 20.91 35.09
CA THR A 80 6.99 21.32 33.78
C THR A 80 5.93 21.17 32.69
N ALA A 81 5.92 22.17 31.79
CA ALA A 81 4.90 22.40 30.77
C ALA A 81 4.72 21.21 29.82
N ALA A 82 3.45 20.83 29.63
CA ALA A 82 3.01 19.81 28.68
C ALA A 82 3.09 20.35 27.25
N GLU A 83 4.16 20.02 26.53
CA GLU A 83 4.12 20.02 25.07
C GLU A 83 3.30 18.81 24.62
N ALA A 84 2.27 19.05 23.81
CA ALA A 84 1.45 17.97 23.25
C ALA A 84 2.32 17.10 22.35
N GLU A 85 2.72 15.94 22.86
CA GLU A 85 3.41 14.89 22.10
C GLU A 85 2.55 14.56 20.88
N HIS A 86 3.08 14.82 19.69
CA HIS A 86 2.45 14.40 18.44
C HIS A 86 2.41 12.87 18.46
N SER A 87 1.21 12.30 18.62
CA SER A 87 1.02 10.86 18.49
C SER A 87 1.49 10.43 17.11
N SER A 88 2.42 9.48 17.06
CA SER A 88 2.82 8.85 15.80
C SER A 88 1.59 8.33 15.05
N PRO A 89 1.61 8.35 13.70
CA PRO A 89 0.52 7.77 12.93
C PRO A 89 0.40 6.27 13.21
N PRO A 90 -0.81 5.68 13.12
CA PRO A 90 -1.00 4.24 13.20
C PRO A 90 -0.15 3.50 12.17
N GLU A 91 0.39 2.36 12.58
CA GLU A 91 1.27 1.51 11.78
C GLU A 91 0.58 0.19 11.42
N ILE A 92 0.60 -0.16 10.13
CA ILE A 92 0.17 -1.46 9.62
C ILE A 92 1.43 -2.23 9.25
N THR A 93 1.58 -3.43 9.78
CA THR A 93 2.68 -4.33 9.40
C THR A 93 2.15 -5.48 8.57
N LEU A 94 2.72 -5.66 7.38
CA LEU A 94 2.45 -6.75 6.46
C LEU A 94 3.59 -7.76 6.50
N ASP A 95 3.26 -9.04 6.32
CA ASP A 95 4.22 -10.14 6.34
C ASP A 95 5.06 -10.14 5.04
N VAL A 96 6.37 -9.92 5.19
CA VAL A 96 7.32 -9.88 4.08
C VAL A 96 7.53 -11.26 3.44
N ASP A 97 7.49 -12.33 4.22
CA ASP A 97 7.68 -13.70 3.72
C ASP A 97 6.48 -14.12 2.86
N MET A 98 5.31 -13.56 3.17
CA MET A 98 4.08 -13.84 2.44
C MET A 98 3.96 -13.06 1.14
N TYR A 99 4.32 -11.77 1.14
CA TYR A 99 4.01 -10.86 0.03
C TYR A 99 5.24 -10.40 -0.77
N GLY A 100 6.41 -10.29 -0.13
CA GLY A 100 7.57 -9.61 -0.66
C GLY A 100 7.41 -8.08 -0.70
N GLU A 101 8.51 -7.36 -0.51
CA GLU A 101 8.52 -5.89 -0.46
C GLU A 101 8.04 -5.29 -1.80
N ASP A 102 8.55 -5.80 -2.91
CA ASP A 102 8.19 -5.33 -4.27
C ASP A 102 6.68 -5.43 -4.53
N SER A 103 6.02 -6.51 -4.10
CA SER A 103 4.57 -6.67 -4.31
C SER A 103 3.78 -5.66 -3.49
N VAL A 104 4.23 -5.35 -2.27
CA VAL A 104 3.60 -4.34 -1.43
C VAL A 104 3.83 -2.95 -2.02
N GLU A 105 5.03 -2.62 -2.51
CA GLU A 105 5.28 -1.35 -3.20
C GLU A 105 4.40 -1.19 -4.47
N ARG A 106 4.23 -2.27 -5.23
CA ARG A 106 3.35 -2.35 -6.40
C ARG A 106 1.89 -2.17 -6.02
N MET A 107 1.43 -2.82 -4.95
CA MET A 107 0.08 -2.63 -4.41
C MET A 107 -0.15 -1.17 -4.01
N ILE A 108 0.81 -0.56 -3.29
CA ILE A 108 0.78 0.86 -2.94
C ILE A 108 0.70 1.73 -4.19
N SER A 109 1.46 1.40 -5.24
CA SER A 109 1.40 2.14 -6.52
C SER A 109 0.00 2.09 -7.13
N PHE A 110 -0.62 0.91 -7.14
CA PHE A 110 -1.99 0.72 -7.62
C PHE A 110 -3.01 1.57 -6.84
N LEU A 111 -2.88 1.69 -5.53
CA LEU A 111 -3.81 2.48 -4.71
C LEU A 111 -3.93 3.95 -5.17
N TYR A 112 -2.89 4.52 -5.79
CA TYR A 112 -2.89 5.92 -6.20
C TYR A 112 -3.04 6.14 -7.71
N THR A 113 -2.81 5.11 -8.51
CA THR A 113 -2.64 5.25 -9.98
C THR A 113 -3.55 4.29 -10.75
N CYS A 114 -4.15 3.31 -10.06
CA CYS A 114 -4.81 2.15 -10.65
C CYS A 114 -3.91 1.32 -11.57
N ASP A 115 -2.59 1.48 -11.49
CA ASP A 115 -1.60 0.69 -12.21
C ASP A 115 -0.41 0.33 -11.30
N TYR A 116 -0.17 -0.96 -11.08
CA TYR A 116 0.94 -1.41 -10.25
C TYR A 116 2.27 -1.52 -11.03
N GLU A 117 2.27 -1.21 -12.32
CA GLU A 117 3.44 -1.26 -13.18
C GLU A 117 4.05 0.11 -13.47
N GLU A 118 3.37 1.21 -13.16
CA GLU A 118 3.76 2.57 -13.56
C GLU A 118 5.22 2.92 -13.25
N LYS A 119 5.75 2.39 -12.14
CA LYS A 119 7.12 2.67 -11.66
C LYS A 119 8.16 1.62 -12.05
N PHE A 120 7.74 0.51 -12.66
CA PHE A 120 8.60 -0.63 -12.90
C PHE A 120 8.85 -0.77 -14.39
N ASP A 121 10.08 -0.44 -14.80
CA ASP A 121 10.51 -0.70 -16.16
C ASP A 121 10.76 -2.19 -16.33
N TYR A 122 9.88 -2.84 -17.08
CA TYR A 122 10.00 -4.26 -17.36
C TYR A 122 10.96 -4.55 -18.52
N ASP A 123 11.37 -3.55 -19.29
CA ASP A 123 12.40 -3.74 -20.31
C ASP A 123 13.77 -4.00 -19.66
N GLU A 124 13.91 -3.68 -18.37
CA GLU A 124 15.07 -4.07 -17.54
C GLU A 124 15.01 -5.52 -17.03
N TRP A 125 13.86 -6.19 -17.14
CA TRP A 125 13.70 -7.57 -16.67
C TRP A 125 14.07 -8.53 -17.80
N GLU A 126 15.29 -9.05 -17.77
CA GLU A 126 15.79 -10.01 -18.76
C GLU A 126 15.02 -11.35 -18.76
N ASP A 127 14.29 -11.67 -17.68
CA ASP A 127 13.62 -12.96 -17.48
C ASP A 127 12.08 -12.83 -17.53
N PRO A 128 11.45 -13.32 -18.61
CA PRO A 128 9.99 -13.37 -18.73
C PRO A 128 9.27 -14.24 -17.69
N GLU A 129 9.93 -15.28 -17.16
CA GLU A 129 9.33 -16.14 -16.12
C GLU A 129 9.16 -15.35 -14.81
N LEU A 130 10.15 -14.53 -14.46
CA LEU A 130 10.05 -13.63 -13.31
C LEU A 130 8.90 -12.64 -13.45
N ARG A 131 8.66 -12.14 -14.67
CA ARG A 131 7.54 -11.23 -14.97
C ARG A 131 6.19 -11.89 -14.73
N MET A 132 6.00 -13.12 -15.18
CA MET A 132 4.80 -13.90 -14.88
C MET A 132 4.64 -14.16 -13.37
N CYS A 133 5.74 -14.48 -12.67
CA CYS A 133 5.70 -14.66 -11.22
C CYS A 133 5.25 -13.40 -10.48
N VAL A 134 5.63 -12.20 -10.93
CA VAL A 134 5.16 -10.93 -10.34
C VAL A 134 3.65 -10.83 -10.43
N HIS A 135 3.05 -11.04 -11.61
CA HIS A 135 1.59 -10.94 -11.76
C HIS A 135 0.85 -11.99 -10.92
N ALA A 136 1.39 -13.21 -10.81
CA ALA A 136 0.84 -14.24 -9.95
C ALA A 136 0.86 -13.83 -8.47
N ARG A 137 1.98 -13.30 -7.97
CA ARG A 137 2.10 -12.77 -6.60
C ARG A 137 1.16 -11.60 -6.35
N MET A 138 1.06 -10.66 -7.30
CA MET A 138 0.14 -9.53 -7.21
C MET A 138 -1.31 -9.99 -7.14
N SER A 139 -1.71 -11.00 -7.92
CA SER A 139 -3.05 -11.60 -7.85
C SER A 139 -3.34 -12.23 -6.48
N PHE A 140 -2.36 -12.94 -5.92
CA PHE A 140 -2.47 -13.54 -4.60
C PHE A 140 -2.58 -12.48 -3.49
N LEU A 141 -1.69 -11.49 -3.47
CA LEU A 141 -1.75 -10.34 -2.55
C LEU A 141 -3.10 -9.63 -2.66
N ALA A 142 -3.56 -9.32 -3.86
CA ALA A 142 -4.84 -8.67 -4.09
C ALA A 142 -6.03 -9.50 -3.57
N HIS A 143 -5.97 -10.82 -3.73
CA HIS A 143 -6.98 -11.70 -3.16
C HIS A 143 -7.00 -11.64 -1.63
N HIS A 144 -5.83 -11.69 -0.98
CA HIS A 144 -5.71 -11.58 0.48
C HIS A 144 -6.18 -10.23 1.02
N MET A 145 -5.91 -9.16 0.27
CA MET A 145 -6.35 -7.80 0.62
C MET A 145 -7.77 -7.50 0.13
N ALA A 146 -8.49 -8.45 -0.47
CA ALA A 146 -9.82 -8.24 -1.04
C ALA A 146 -9.89 -7.04 -2.01
N MET A 147 -8.89 -6.90 -2.88
CA MET A 147 -8.77 -5.85 -3.90
C MET A 147 -9.12 -6.40 -5.28
N ASP A 148 -10.42 -6.54 -5.57
CA ASP A 148 -10.89 -7.20 -6.79
C ASP A 148 -10.35 -6.56 -8.09
N ALA A 149 -10.28 -5.23 -8.14
CA ALA A 149 -9.75 -4.51 -9.30
C ALA A 149 -8.26 -4.79 -9.55
N LEU A 150 -7.46 -4.85 -8.48
CA LEU A 150 -6.04 -5.20 -8.59
C LEU A 150 -5.87 -6.67 -9.01
N LYS A 151 -6.69 -7.56 -8.46
CA LYS A 151 -6.67 -8.98 -8.84
C LYS A 151 -7.01 -9.18 -10.31
N ALA A 152 -8.06 -8.52 -10.79
CA ALA A 152 -8.46 -8.58 -12.21
C ALA A 152 -7.33 -8.07 -13.12
N LEU A 153 -6.74 -6.91 -12.81
CA LEU A 153 -5.62 -6.36 -13.55
C LEU A 153 -4.38 -7.27 -13.54
N ALA A 154 -4.11 -7.92 -12.40
CA ALA A 154 -3.02 -8.87 -12.27
C ALA A 154 -3.22 -10.12 -13.11
N MET A 155 -4.43 -10.67 -13.14
CA MET A 155 -4.77 -11.82 -13.99
C MET A 155 -4.70 -11.47 -15.47
N GLU A 156 -5.24 -10.32 -15.88
CA GLU A 156 -5.16 -9.83 -17.26
C GLU A 156 -3.70 -9.71 -17.72
N LYS A 157 -2.85 -9.04 -16.93
CA LYS A 157 -1.43 -8.91 -17.26
C LYS A 157 -0.71 -10.27 -17.26
N PHE A 158 -1.05 -11.20 -16.37
CA PHE A 158 -0.50 -12.56 -16.40
C PHE A 158 -0.81 -13.29 -17.70
N GLU A 159 -2.06 -13.23 -18.17
CA GLU A 159 -2.50 -13.88 -19.41
C GLU A 159 -1.80 -13.29 -20.64
N VAL A 160 -1.70 -11.95 -20.73
CA VAL A 160 -1.01 -11.26 -21.82
C VAL A 160 0.45 -11.71 -21.93
N HIS A 161 1.17 -11.78 -20.82
CA HIS A 161 2.57 -12.22 -20.83
C HIS A 161 2.72 -13.71 -21.15
N GLY A 162 1.82 -14.57 -20.68
CA GLY A 162 1.82 -15.99 -21.04
C GLY A 162 1.61 -16.23 -22.54
N ILE A 163 0.73 -15.45 -23.19
CA ILE A 163 0.50 -15.54 -24.64
C ILE A 163 1.77 -15.12 -25.42
N ILE A 164 2.44 -14.04 -25.01
CA ILE A 164 3.67 -13.57 -25.67
C ILE A 164 4.76 -14.66 -25.64
N GLU A 165 4.97 -15.29 -24.49
CA GLU A 165 5.98 -16.34 -24.34
C GLU A 165 5.67 -17.60 -25.15
N THR A 166 4.39 -18.00 -25.21
CA THR A 166 4.00 -19.15 -26.05
C THR A 166 4.21 -18.89 -27.54
N HIS A 167 4.04 -17.65 -28.02
CA HIS A 167 4.29 -17.32 -29.43
C HIS A 167 5.78 -17.19 -29.76
N ARG A 168 6.61 -16.71 -28.83
CA ARG A 168 8.06 -16.61 -29.02
C ARG A 168 8.70 -17.98 -29.22
N ASN A 169 8.26 -18.99 -28.46
CA ASN A 169 8.79 -20.35 -28.51
C ASN A 169 8.36 -21.19 -29.73
N VAL A 170 7.39 -20.73 -30.53
CA VAL A 170 6.91 -21.44 -31.73
C VAL A 170 7.60 -20.92 -33.01
N GLY A 171 8.33 -19.80 -32.92
CA GLY A 171 8.99 -19.14 -34.05
C GLY A 171 10.48 -19.47 -34.25
N ASP A 172 11.10 -20.21 -33.33
CA ASP A 172 12.48 -20.69 -33.38
C ASP A 172 12.55 -22.19 -33.72
#